data_AF-A0A537S0I3-F1
#
_entry.id   AF-A0A537S0I3-F1
#
_cell.length_a   1.000
_cell.length_b   1.000
_cell.length_c   1.000
_cell.angle_alpha   90.00
_cell.angle_beta   90.00
_cell.angle_gamma   90.00
#
_symmetry.space_group_name_H-M   'P 1'
#
loop_
_entity.id
_entity.type
_entity.pdbx_description
1 polymer ?
#
loop_
_entity_poly.entity_id
_entity_poly.type
_entity_poly.pdbx_seq_one_letter_code
_entity_poly.pdbx_strand_id
1 'polypeptide(L)'
;MMSYEVSIGFVFITVLLCAGSLNLSAIVEAQQGRWGIFNWFWLPLLPMFVVFFVSALAETNRPPFDLVEAESELVAGYAVEYSATPFLLFFLGEYIAILTMCAMATILFLGGWLPPFPVAPFTWIPGVIWFVLKCSFMFFLFAMVKAIVPRYRYDQLMRLGWKVFLPLSLAMVAIVGGVLQYGGLFAK
;
A
#
# COMPACT_ATOMS: atom_id res chain seq x y z
N MET A 1 6.27 6.38 -11.03
CA MET A 1 5.33 7.49 -10.81
C MET A 1 4.05 7.21 -11.61
N MET A 2 3.65 7.97 -12.64
CA MET A 2 2.32 7.81 -13.28
C MET A 2 1.84 6.38 -13.63
N SER A 3 2.72 5.46 -14.05
CA SER A 3 2.30 4.09 -14.40
C SER A 3 1.80 3.26 -13.21
N TYR A 4 2.33 3.48 -12.01
CA TYR A 4 1.95 2.71 -10.81
C TYR A 4 0.74 3.30 -10.09
N GLU A 5 0.50 4.60 -10.27
CA GLU A 5 -0.68 5.29 -9.76
C GLU A 5 -1.98 4.69 -10.33
N VAL A 6 -1.98 4.31 -11.61
CA VAL A 6 -3.12 3.62 -12.25
C VAL A 6 -3.41 2.28 -11.57
N SER A 7 -2.37 1.48 -11.29
CA SER A 7 -2.53 0.20 -10.58
C SER A 7 -3.03 0.41 -9.14
N ILE A 8 -2.52 1.41 -8.43
CA ILE A 8 -3.00 1.78 -7.09
C ILE A 8 -4.47 2.19 -7.15
N GLY A 9 -4.87 2.99 -8.14
CA GLY A 9 -6.26 3.41 -8.34
C GLY A 9 -7.22 2.23 -8.48
N PHE A 10 -6.87 1.21 -9.26
CA PHE A 10 -7.67 -0.01 -9.36
C PHE A 10 -7.74 -0.78 -8.05
N VAL A 11 -6.66 -0.80 -7.27
CA VAL A 11 -6.66 -1.42 -5.94
C VAL A 11 -7.61 -0.70 -4.98
N PHE A 12 -7.61 0.64 -4.99
CA PHE A 12 -8.57 1.42 -4.22
C PHE A 12 -10.01 1.06 -4.61
N ILE A 13 -10.32 0.99 -5.91
CA ILE A 13 -11.66 0.61 -6.38
C ILE A 13 -12.07 -0.76 -5.83
N THR A 14 -11.18 -1.75 -5.84
CA THR A 14 -11.50 -3.08 -5.28
C THR A 14 -11.85 -3.02 -3.79
N VAL A 15 -11.07 -2.30 -2.98
CA VAL A 15 -11.33 -2.17 -1.54
C VAL A 15 -12.62 -1.39 -1.27
N LEU A 16 -12.88 -0.34 -2.06
CA LEU A 16 -14.09 0.46 -1.97
C LEU A 16 -15.35 -0.35 -2.32
N LEU A 17 -15.27 -1.25 -3.30
CA LEU A 17 -16.37 -2.16 -3.64
C LEU A 17 -16.69 -3.10 -2.46
N CYS A 18 -15.67 -3.59 -1.74
CA CYS A 18 -15.88 -4.42 -0.55
C CYS A 18 -16.45 -3.63 0.63
N ALA A 19 -16.03 -2.38 0.83
CA ALA A 19 -16.46 -1.55 1.96
C ALA A 19 -17.82 -0.84 1.73
N GLY A 20 -18.21 -0.61 0.47
CA GLY A 20 -19.45 0.09 0.12
C GLY A 20 -19.46 1.60 0.40
N SER A 21 -18.35 2.17 0.89
CA SER A 21 -18.23 3.60 1.25
C SER A 21 -16.86 4.15 0.92
N LEU A 22 -16.80 5.45 0.60
CA LEU A 22 -15.57 6.20 0.38
C LEU A 22 -14.93 6.71 1.68
N ASN A 23 -15.65 6.64 2.80
CA ASN A 23 -15.13 7.12 4.08
C ASN A 23 -14.11 6.12 4.66
N LEU A 24 -12.88 6.59 4.91
CA LEU A 24 -11.81 5.76 5.46
C LEU A 24 -12.19 5.09 6.79
N SER A 25 -12.96 5.78 7.64
CA SER A 25 -13.44 5.18 8.90
C SER A 25 -14.40 4.02 8.65
N ALA A 26 -15.31 4.17 7.69
CA ALA A 26 -16.24 3.12 7.30
C ALA A 26 -15.52 1.90 6.68
N ILE A 27 -14.42 2.13 5.94
CA ILE A 27 -13.57 1.05 5.40
C ILE A 27 -12.92 0.25 6.54
N VAL A 28 -12.45 0.92 7.60
CA VAL A 28 -11.89 0.24 8.78
C VAL A 28 -13.00 -0.53 9.51
N GLU A 29 -14.17 0.07 9.67
CA GLU A 29 -15.31 -0.59 10.31
C GLU A 29 -15.81 -1.81 9.53
N ALA A 30 -15.80 -1.77 8.19
CA ALA A 30 -16.14 -2.90 7.34
C ALA A 30 -15.21 -4.11 7.53
N GLN A 31 -13.99 -3.88 8.04
CA GLN A 31 -13.02 -4.94 8.35
C GLN A 31 -13.22 -5.52 9.76
N GLN A 32 -14.16 -5.01 10.56
CA GLN A 32 -14.49 -5.58 11.87
C GLN A 32 -15.17 -6.94 11.69
N GLY A 33 -14.57 -7.98 12.28
CA GLY A 33 -15.09 -9.34 12.16
C GLY A 33 -14.92 -10.18 13.40
N ARG A 34 -15.81 -11.16 13.52
CA ARG A 34 -15.80 -12.18 14.59
C ARG A 34 -14.54 -13.03 14.59
N TRP A 35 -13.84 -13.10 13.44
CA TRP A 35 -12.59 -13.84 13.22
C TRP A 35 -11.32 -12.97 13.31
N GLY A 36 -11.42 -11.71 13.75
CA GLY A 36 -10.26 -10.83 13.96
C GLY A 36 -9.43 -10.60 12.68
N ILE A 37 -8.12 -10.85 12.76
CA ILE A 37 -7.15 -10.72 11.65
C ILE A 37 -7.62 -11.41 10.36
N PHE A 38 -8.37 -12.51 10.45
CA PHE A 38 -8.82 -13.27 9.27
C PHE A 38 -9.93 -12.57 8.49
N ASN A 39 -10.63 -11.59 9.07
CA ASN A 39 -11.64 -10.80 8.36
C ASN A 39 -11.06 -9.54 7.68
N TRP A 40 -9.82 -9.19 7.99
CA TRP A 40 -9.18 -8.05 7.36
C TRP A 40 -8.91 -8.32 5.88
N PHE A 41 -8.92 -7.25 5.09
CA PHE A 41 -8.85 -7.35 3.63
C PHE A 41 -7.51 -7.89 3.10
N TRP A 42 -6.45 -7.96 3.91
CA TRP A 42 -5.17 -8.56 3.48
C TRP A 42 -5.29 -10.03 3.04
N LEU A 43 -6.22 -10.82 3.61
CA LEU A 43 -6.36 -12.24 3.27
C LEU A 43 -7.28 -12.48 2.07
N PRO A 44 -8.52 -11.93 2.02
CA PRO A 44 -9.39 -12.07 0.85
C PRO A 44 -8.82 -11.37 -0.40
N LEU A 45 -8.13 -10.24 -0.20
CA LEU A 45 -7.53 -9.43 -1.27
C LEU A 45 -6.01 -9.53 -1.29
N LEU A 46 -5.43 -10.69 -0.91
CA LEU A 46 -3.97 -10.88 -0.87
C LEU A 46 -3.26 -10.47 -2.17
N PRO A 47 -3.73 -10.85 -3.38
CA PRO A 47 -3.10 -10.39 -4.62
C PRO A 47 -3.08 -8.87 -4.75
N MET A 48 -4.15 -8.20 -4.32
CA MET A 48 -4.27 -6.74 -4.37
C MET A 48 -3.42 -6.05 -3.31
N PHE A 49 -3.26 -6.65 -2.14
CA PHE A 49 -2.32 -6.17 -1.13
C PHE A 49 -0.89 -6.19 -1.64
N VAL A 50 -0.48 -7.27 -2.32
CA VAL A 50 0.85 -7.36 -2.94
C VAL A 50 1.02 -6.32 -4.05
N VAL A 51 0.02 -6.16 -4.92
CA VAL A 51 0.06 -5.12 -5.97
C VAL A 51 0.15 -3.72 -5.35
N PHE A 52 -0.62 -3.42 -4.31
CA PHE A 52 -0.55 -2.15 -3.59
C PHE A 52 0.84 -1.92 -3.01
N PHE A 53 1.38 -2.90 -2.30
CA PHE A 53 2.67 -2.79 -1.63
C PHE A 53 3.82 -2.56 -2.62
N VAL A 54 3.87 -3.34 -3.72
CA VAL A 54 4.92 -3.18 -4.74
C VAL A 54 4.73 -1.87 -5.52
N SER A 55 3.49 -1.46 -5.80
CA SER A 55 3.22 -0.19 -6.48
C SER A 55 3.56 1.02 -5.58
N ALA A 56 3.32 0.94 -4.27
CA ALA A 56 3.70 1.97 -3.32
C ALA A 56 5.23 2.10 -3.17
N LEU A 57 5.96 0.99 -3.22
CA LEU A 57 7.42 1.00 -3.30
C LEU A 57 7.91 1.68 -4.58
N ALA A 58 7.27 1.40 -5.72
CA ALA A 58 7.63 2.00 -7.00
C ALA A 58 7.26 3.49 -7.10
N GLU A 59 6.23 3.94 -6.40
CA GLU A 59 5.80 5.34 -6.38
C GLU A 59 6.69 6.21 -5.49
N THR A 60 7.19 5.64 -4.40
CA THR A 60 8.09 6.32 -3.46
C THR A 60 9.55 6.37 -3.94
N ASN A 61 9.83 5.86 -5.15
CA ASN A 61 11.15 5.84 -5.80
C ASN A 61 12.28 5.35 -4.88
N ARG A 62 12.03 4.40 -3.97
CA ARG A 62 13.07 3.87 -3.09
C ARG A 62 13.66 2.55 -3.62
N PRO A 63 14.91 2.21 -3.27
CA PRO A 63 15.52 0.97 -3.71
C PRO A 63 14.62 -0.19 -3.26
N PRO A 64 14.22 -1.09 -4.16
CA PRO A 64 14.84 -1.47 -5.43
C PRO A 64 14.39 -0.72 -6.71
N PHE A 65 13.46 0.23 -6.61
CA PHE A 65 12.83 0.95 -7.74
C PHE A 65 13.27 2.41 -7.86
N ASP A 66 14.54 2.65 -7.55
CA ASP A 66 15.10 3.96 -7.35
C ASP A 66 15.67 4.55 -8.64
N LEU A 67 14.84 4.72 -9.65
CA LEU A 67 15.32 5.11 -10.98
C LEU A 67 15.82 6.54 -11.00
N VAL A 68 15.09 7.48 -10.39
CA VAL A 68 15.47 8.90 -10.39
C VAL A 68 16.79 9.15 -9.63
N GLU A 69 17.09 8.38 -8.57
CA GLU A 69 18.38 8.45 -7.86
C GLU A 69 19.46 7.54 -8.53
N ALA A 70 19.09 6.61 -9.42
CA ALA A 70 20.01 5.65 -10.06
C ALA A 70 20.44 5.99 -11.50
N GLU A 71 19.66 6.73 -12.31
CA GLU A 71 20.22 7.29 -13.58
C GLU A 71 21.24 8.41 -13.28
N SER A 72 21.26 8.81 -12.01
CA SER A 72 22.09 9.81 -11.37
C SER A 72 23.41 9.26 -10.79
N GLU A 73 23.65 7.95 -10.72
CA GLU A 73 24.93 7.41 -10.19
C GLU A 73 26.13 7.61 -11.14
N LEU A 74 25.95 8.31 -12.26
CA LEU A 74 27.05 8.89 -13.05
C LEU A 74 27.39 10.36 -12.66
N VAL A 75 26.45 11.13 -12.08
CA VAL A 75 26.61 12.43 -11.39
C VAL A 75 25.30 12.66 -10.63
N ALA A 76 25.31 12.71 -9.29
CA ALA A 76 24.17 12.57 -8.36
C ALA A 76 22.90 13.44 -8.58
N GLY A 77 22.31 13.35 -9.77
CA GLY A 77 20.98 13.79 -10.15
C GLY A 77 20.68 15.22 -9.78
N TYR A 78 19.45 15.40 -9.34
CA TYR A 78 18.97 16.66 -8.80
C TYR A 78 19.67 17.04 -7.48
N ALA A 79 20.26 16.08 -6.76
CA ALA A 79 20.93 16.33 -5.48
C ALA A 79 22.23 17.13 -5.61
N VAL A 80 22.87 17.18 -6.79
CA VAL A 80 24.06 18.04 -7.03
C VAL A 80 23.68 19.50 -7.26
N GLU A 81 22.46 19.76 -7.74
CA GLU A 81 22.00 21.10 -8.13
C GLU A 81 21.42 21.90 -6.96
N TYR A 82 21.02 21.23 -5.88
CA TYR A 82 20.36 21.87 -4.74
C TYR A 82 21.30 22.12 -3.55
N SER A 83 21.14 23.28 -2.93
CA SER A 83 21.78 23.60 -1.65
C SER A 83 21.13 22.84 -0.47
N ALA A 84 21.77 22.90 0.71
CA ALA A 84 21.40 22.07 1.86
C ALA A 84 19.91 22.13 2.27
N THR A 85 19.26 23.30 2.20
CA THR A 85 17.86 23.47 2.59
C THR A 85 16.85 22.83 1.62
N PRO A 86 16.88 23.12 0.30
CA PRO A 86 16.02 22.41 -0.65
C PRO A 86 16.30 20.91 -0.70
N PHE A 87 17.57 20.48 -0.58
CA PHE A 87 17.94 19.07 -0.46
C PHE A 87 17.19 18.40 0.72
N LEU A 88 17.21 19.01 1.92
CA LEU A 88 16.50 18.49 3.09
C LEU A 88 15.00 18.33 2.83
N LEU A 89 14.37 19.29 2.16
CA LEU A 89 12.93 19.26 1.87
C LEU A 89 12.55 18.12 0.92
N PHE A 90 13.39 17.79 -0.07
CA PHE A 90 13.16 16.64 -0.96
C PHE A 90 13.19 15.32 -0.17
N PHE A 91 14.23 15.08 0.64
CA PHE A 91 14.29 13.86 1.46
C PHE A 91 13.13 13.78 2.45
N LEU A 92 12.79 14.89 3.10
CA LEU A 92 11.67 14.92 4.02
C LEU A 92 10.35 14.60 3.30
N GLY A 93 10.14 15.15 2.11
CA GLY A 93 8.97 14.87 1.27
C GLY A 93 8.85 13.39 0.90
N GLU A 94 9.95 12.76 0.49
CA GLU A 94 9.98 11.32 0.20
C GLU A 94 9.63 10.47 1.44
N TYR A 95 10.17 10.81 2.62
CA TYR A 95 9.81 10.10 3.85
C TYR A 95 8.35 10.30 4.25
N ILE A 96 7.79 11.49 4.05
CA ILE A 96 6.37 11.75 4.27
C ILE A 96 5.52 10.92 3.30
N ALA A 97 5.94 10.80 2.03
CA ALA A 97 5.24 9.96 1.06
C ALA A 97 5.27 8.47 1.46
N ILE A 98 6.41 7.96 1.94
CA ILE A 98 6.51 6.58 2.45
C ILE A 98 5.58 6.36 3.64
N LEU A 99 5.59 7.28 4.62
CA LEU A 99 4.70 7.19 5.78
C LEU A 99 3.23 7.24 5.38
N THR A 100 2.89 8.08 4.40
CA THR A 100 1.52 8.19 3.87
C THR A 100 1.09 6.88 3.19
N MET A 101 1.95 6.28 2.37
CA MET A 101 1.66 4.99 1.73
C MET A 101 1.54 3.84 2.74
N CYS A 102 2.38 3.84 3.80
CA CYS A 102 2.28 2.87 4.89
C CYS A 102 0.97 3.04 5.67
N ALA A 103 0.60 4.27 6.01
CA ALA A 103 -0.67 4.59 6.65
C ALA A 103 -1.85 4.11 5.78
N MET A 104 -1.82 4.39 4.48
CA MET A 104 -2.87 3.93 3.56
C MET A 104 -2.96 2.40 3.48
N ALA A 105 -1.84 1.69 3.38
CA ALA A 105 -1.82 0.23 3.42
C ALA A 105 -2.49 -0.31 4.70
N THR A 106 -2.20 0.32 5.85
CA THR A 106 -2.77 -0.12 7.12
C THR A 106 -4.28 0.07 7.22
N ILE A 107 -4.81 1.18 6.70
CA ILE A 107 -6.24 1.49 6.69
C ILE A 107 -6.98 0.55 5.73
N LEU A 108 -6.44 0.36 4.53
CA LEU A 108 -7.11 -0.39 3.47
C LEU A 108 -7.07 -1.91 3.67
N PHE A 109 -6.00 -2.46 4.26
CA PHE A 109 -5.81 -3.92 4.30
C PHE A 109 -5.64 -4.53 5.69
N LEU A 110 -5.08 -3.79 6.64
CA LEU A 110 -4.69 -4.32 7.96
C LEU A 110 -5.62 -3.86 9.10
N GLY A 111 -6.82 -3.37 8.78
CA GLY A 111 -7.82 -3.02 9.79
C GLY A 111 -7.49 -1.77 10.59
N GLY A 112 -6.65 -0.85 10.11
CA GLY A 112 -6.39 0.45 10.76
C GLY A 112 -6.16 0.34 12.28
N TRP A 113 -7.06 0.96 13.06
CA TRP A 113 -7.03 0.97 14.53
C TRP A 113 -7.66 -0.24 15.23
N LEU A 114 -8.13 -1.25 14.48
CA LEU A 114 -8.76 -2.44 15.06
C LEU A 114 -7.75 -3.36 15.73
N PRO A 115 -8.11 -3.95 16.89
CA PRO A 115 -7.29 -4.97 17.49
C PRO A 115 -7.28 -6.25 16.63
N PRO A 116 -6.18 -7.02 16.63
CA PRO A 116 -6.08 -8.28 15.88
C PRO A 116 -7.10 -9.33 16.32
N PHE A 117 -7.42 -9.37 17.61
CA PHE A 117 -8.45 -10.25 18.14
C PHE A 117 -9.43 -9.45 19.01
N PRO A 118 -10.75 -9.61 18.83
CA PRO A 118 -11.75 -8.96 19.65
C PRO A 118 -11.92 -9.68 21.00
N VAL A 119 -10.81 -9.94 21.70
CA VAL A 119 -10.78 -10.57 23.03
C VAL A 119 -9.99 -9.69 24.00
N ALA A 120 -10.44 -9.61 25.25
CA ALA A 120 -9.63 -9.03 26.32
C ALA A 120 -8.36 -9.88 26.50
N PRO A 121 -7.15 -9.30 26.63
CA PRO A 121 -6.83 -7.91 26.97
C PRO A 121 -6.54 -6.97 25.77
N PHE A 122 -6.61 -7.43 24.53
CA PHE A 122 -6.22 -6.63 23.36
C PHE A 122 -7.15 -5.44 23.07
N THR A 123 -8.39 -5.50 23.58
CA THR A 123 -9.38 -4.41 23.50
C THR A 123 -9.12 -3.27 24.51
N TRP A 124 -8.29 -3.49 25.54
CA TRP A 124 -7.98 -2.46 26.54
C TRP A 124 -6.90 -1.49 26.05
N ILE A 125 -6.17 -1.85 25.00
CA ILE A 125 -5.13 -1.02 24.40
C ILE A 125 -5.79 -0.01 23.46
N PRO A 126 -5.48 1.30 23.59
CA PRO A 126 -5.98 2.32 22.67
C PRO A 126 -5.72 1.97 21.19
N GLY A 127 -6.74 2.13 20.34
CA GLY A 127 -6.67 1.83 18.90
C GLY A 127 -5.54 2.56 18.15
N VAL A 128 -5.11 3.72 18.65
CA VAL A 128 -3.98 4.49 18.12
C VAL A 128 -2.69 3.68 18.18
N ILE A 129 -2.47 2.91 19.25
CA ILE A 129 -1.26 2.10 19.42
C ILE A 129 -1.22 0.99 18.36
N TRP A 130 -2.37 0.37 18.07
CA TRP A 130 -2.48 -0.63 17.01
C TRP A 130 -2.21 -0.05 15.63
N PHE A 131 -2.72 1.14 15.36
CA PHE A 131 -2.45 1.84 14.10
C PHE A 131 -0.95 2.12 13.92
N VAL A 132 -0.31 2.70 14.94
CA VAL A 132 1.13 3.00 14.91
C VAL A 132 1.94 1.72 14.75
N LEU A 133 1.62 0.66 15.50
CA LEU A 133 2.35 -0.62 15.41
C LEU A 133 2.26 -1.25 14.02
N LYS A 134 1.07 -1.24 13.40
CA LYS A 134 0.89 -1.75 12.03
C LYS A 134 1.59 -0.86 11.00
N CYS A 135 1.57 0.45 11.20
CA CYS A 135 2.25 1.39 10.32
C CYS A 135 3.76 1.20 10.39
N SER A 136 4.32 1.04 11.60
CA SER A 136 5.72 0.68 11.82
C SER A 136 6.07 -0.68 11.22
N PHE A 137 5.16 -1.66 11.28
CA PHE A 137 5.35 -2.94 10.61
C PHE A 137 5.42 -2.79 9.08
N MET A 138 4.54 -2.00 8.46
CA MET A 138 4.61 -1.70 7.03
C MET A 138 5.91 -0.97 6.68
N PHE A 139 6.33 0.01 7.49
CA PHE A 139 7.59 0.70 7.30
C PHE A 139 8.80 -0.26 7.41
N PHE A 140 8.76 -1.19 8.37
CA PHE A 140 9.76 -2.24 8.50
C PHE A 140 9.81 -3.14 7.24
N LEU A 141 8.66 -3.50 6.66
CA LEU A 141 8.63 -4.24 5.40
C LEU A 141 9.24 -3.44 4.25
N PHE A 142 9.00 -2.13 4.15
CA PHE A 142 9.66 -1.26 3.17
C PHE A 142 11.19 -1.29 3.34
N ALA A 143 11.67 -1.14 4.57
CA ALA A 143 13.10 -1.19 4.88
C ALA A 143 13.71 -2.59 4.61
N MET A 144 12.96 -3.65 4.87
CA MET A 144 13.39 -5.03 4.63
C MET A 144 13.53 -5.31 3.13
N VAL A 145 12.57 -4.88 2.31
CA VAL A 145 12.63 -5.04 0.86
C VAL A 145 13.82 -4.30 0.27
N LYS A 146 14.11 -3.09 0.78
CA LYS A 146 15.32 -2.33 0.40
C LYS A 146 16.60 -3.12 0.65
N ALA A 147 16.67 -3.92 1.72
CA ALA A 147 17.87 -4.69 2.06
C ALA A 147 17.98 -6.01 1.28
N ILE A 148 16.86 -6.64 0.94
CA ILE A 148 16.83 -8.00 0.36
C ILE A 148 16.85 -7.97 -1.17
N VAL A 149 16.15 -7.02 -1.80
CA VAL A 149 15.85 -7.09 -3.23
C VAL A 149 16.91 -6.35 -4.05
N PRO A 150 17.52 -7.00 -5.05
CA PRO A 150 18.42 -6.33 -5.99
C PRO A 150 17.69 -5.23 -6.77
N ARG A 151 18.45 -4.23 -7.21
CA ARG A 151 17.90 -3.13 -8.02
C ARG A 151 17.32 -3.65 -9.34
N TYR A 152 16.17 -3.10 -9.73
CA TYR A 152 15.53 -3.41 -11.01
C TYR A 152 15.87 -2.36 -12.07
N ARG A 153 16.00 -2.81 -13.32
CA ARG A 153 16.15 -1.92 -14.48
C ARG A 153 14.81 -1.29 -14.87
N TYR A 154 14.84 -0.05 -15.39
CA TYR A 154 13.67 0.70 -15.87
C TYR A 154 12.74 -0.15 -16.76
N ASP A 155 13.31 -0.81 -17.77
CA ASP A 155 12.55 -1.62 -18.73
C ASP A 155 11.79 -2.79 -18.06
N GLN A 156 12.40 -3.39 -17.04
CA GLN A 156 11.79 -4.49 -16.29
C GLN A 156 10.68 -3.98 -15.37
N LEU A 157 10.89 -2.82 -14.76
CA LEU A 157 9.89 -2.15 -13.94
C LEU A 157 8.64 -1.83 -14.77
N MET A 158 8.80 -1.11 -15.88
CA MET A 158 7.67 -0.75 -16.74
C MET A 158 6.94 -1.98 -17.27
N ARG A 159 7.69 -3.04 -17.63
CA ARG A 159 7.08 -4.31 -18.03
C ARG A 159 6.27 -4.96 -16.91
N LEU A 160 6.74 -4.91 -15.66
CA LEU A 160 6.01 -5.44 -14.51
C LEU A 160 4.70 -4.67 -14.28
N GLY A 161 4.75 -3.34 -14.26
CA GLY A 161 3.56 -2.49 -14.10
C GLY A 161 2.51 -2.75 -15.18
N TRP A 162 2.93 -2.70 -16.45
CA TRP A 162 2.00 -2.77 -17.58
C TRP A 162 1.56 -4.19 -17.96
N LYS A 163 2.44 -5.20 -17.88
CA LYS A 163 2.09 -6.57 -18.29
C LYS A 163 1.58 -7.45 -17.16
N VAL A 164 1.89 -7.11 -15.91
CA VAL A 164 1.50 -7.94 -14.75
C VAL A 164 0.49 -7.21 -13.89
N PHE A 165 0.83 -6.03 -13.36
CA PHE A 165 -0.04 -5.38 -12.37
C PHE A 165 -1.33 -4.83 -12.96
N LEU A 166 -1.29 -4.16 -14.11
CA LEU A 166 -2.49 -3.58 -14.70
C LEU A 166 -3.54 -4.65 -15.12
N PRO A 167 -3.16 -5.75 -15.81
CA PRO A 167 -4.11 -6.83 -16.10
C PRO A 167 -4.60 -7.53 -14.82
N LEU A 168 -3.71 -7.74 -13.85
CA LEU A 168 -4.07 -8.41 -12.60
C LEU A 168 -5.05 -7.57 -11.76
N SER A 169 -4.80 -6.26 -11.61
CA SER A 169 -5.68 -5.36 -10.86
C SER A 169 -7.04 -5.25 -11.52
N LEU A 170 -7.09 -5.16 -12.86
CA LEU A 170 -8.35 -5.10 -13.60
C LEU A 170 -9.16 -6.40 -13.48
N ALA A 171 -8.49 -7.55 -13.60
CA ALA A 171 -9.12 -8.85 -13.42
C ALA A 171 -9.69 -8.99 -12.00
N MET A 172 -8.96 -8.54 -10.99
CA MET A 172 -9.43 -8.59 -9.59
C MET A 172 -10.62 -7.67 -9.33
N VAL A 173 -10.65 -6.47 -9.90
CA VAL A 173 -11.83 -5.60 -9.82
C VAL A 173 -13.06 -6.31 -10.41
N ALA A 174 -12.93 -6.94 -11.57
CA ALA A 174 -14.02 -7.67 -12.21
C ALA A 174 -14.46 -8.89 -11.39
N ILE A 175 -13.52 -9.67 -10.85
CA ILE A 175 -13.81 -10.83 -10.00
C ILE A 175 -14.53 -10.39 -8.72
N VAL A 176 -14.00 -9.40 -8.01
CA VAL A 176 -14.60 -8.92 -6.76
C VAL A 176 -15.97 -8.31 -7.01
N GLY A 177 -16.13 -7.50 -8.06
CA GLY A 177 -17.44 -6.98 -8.48
C GLY A 177 -18.43 -8.10 -8.81
N GLY A 178 -17.99 -9.14 -9.53
CA GLY A 178 -18.81 -10.31 -9.85
C GLY A 178 -19.21 -11.11 -8.60
N VAL A 179 -18.26 -11.38 -7.70
CA VAL A 179 -18.53 -12.10 -6.45
C VAL A 179 -19.51 -11.34 -5.57
N LEU A 180 -19.40 -10.01 -5.48
CA LEU A 180 -20.33 -9.21 -4.67
C LEU A 180 -21.74 -9.21 -5.28
N GLN A 181 -21.84 -9.09 -6.61
CA GLN A 181 -23.13 -9.09 -7.32
C GLN A 181 -23.83 -10.45 -7.27
N TYR A 182 -23.11 -11.55 -7.54
CA TYR A 182 -23.69 -12.90 -7.62
C TYR A 182 -23.73 -13.61 -6.25
N GLY A 183 -22.83 -13.26 -5.34
CA GLY A 183 -22.77 -13.82 -3.99
C GLY A 183 -23.74 -13.16 -3.00
N GLY A 184 -24.45 -12.11 -3.39
CA GLY A 184 -25.40 -11.40 -2.53
C GLY A 184 -24.76 -10.73 -1.29
N LEU A 185 -23.44 -10.55 -1.32
CA LEU A 185 -22.60 -10.00 -0.25
C LEU A 185 -22.45 -8.47 -0.36
N PHE A 186 -23.27 -7.80 -1.18
CA PHE A 186 -23.37 -6.36 -1.11
C PHE A 186 -23.71 -5.97 0.33
N ALA A 187 -22.81 -5.22 0.96
CA ALA A 187 -23.05 -4.57 2.22
C ALA A 187 -24.39 -3.83 2.11
N LYS A 188 -25.41 -4.32 2.82
CA LYS A 188 -26.56 -3.50 3.19
C LYS A 188 -26.14 -2.54 4.28
#